data_AF-A0A1S9AVF7-F1
#
_entry.id   AF-A0A1S9AVF7-F1
#
_cell.length_a   1.000
_cell.length_b   1.000
_cell.length_c   1.000
_cell.angle_alpha   90.00
_cell.angle_beta   90.00
_cell.angle_gamma   90.00
#
_symmetry.space_group_name_H-M   'P 1'
#
loop_
_entity.id
_entity.type
_entity.pdbx_description
1 polymer ?
#
loop_
_entity_poly.entity_id
_entity_poly.type
_entity_poly.pdbx_seq_one_letter_code
_entity_poly.pdbx_strand_id
1 'polypeptide(L)'
;MNGEFYYESNKNGIIGKFQSREKYLELLRASRISFYSTPGIDGGEVRTGGFNPVTPRYLELLSAQCRLIGKYPDNEETEFYELKKVCPSVGSYEEFEQVMLRYLNDDKPSFDTHRAILDKHYTSCRATLLKEILARN
;
A
#
# COMPACT_ATOMS: atom_id res chain seq x y z
N MET A 1 7.59 5.67 -31.51
CA MET A 1 7.40 6.60 -30.38
C MET A 1 7.00 5.77 -29.18
N ASN A 2 7.89 5.60 -28.20
CA ASN A 2 8.19 4.29 -27.59
C ASN A 2 7.30 3.83 -26.41
N GLY A 3 6.06 4.30 -26.26
CA GLY A 3 5.12 3.76 -25.26
C GLY A 3 5.59 3.87 -23.79
N GLU A 4 6.57 4.73 -23.50
CA GLU A 4 7.16 4.86 -22.17
C GLU A 4 6.41 5.90 -21.33
N PHE A 5 6.02 5.53 -20.11
CA PHE A 5 5.36 6.42 -19.16
C PHE A 5 6.37 7.26 -18.39
N TYR A 6 6.15 8.57 -18.38
CA TYR A 6 6.86 9.53 -17.53
C TYR A 6 5.94 10.01 -16.41
N TYR A 7 6.51 10.18 -15.24
CA TYR A 7 5.78 10.66 -14.07
C TYR A 7 6.10 12.12 -13.82
N GLU A 8 5.08 12.90 -13.46
CA GLU A 8 5.16 14.34 -13.29
C GLU A 8 4.70 14.75 -11.89
N SER A 9 5.40 15.72 -11.31
CA SER A 9 5.04 16.41 -10.08
C SER A 9 4.47 17.77 -10.42
N ASN A 10 3.38 18.16 -9.77
CA ASN A 10 2.85 19.52 -9.82
C ASN A 10 3.77 20.59 -9.19
N LYS A 11 4.88 20.20 -8.55
CA LYS A 11 5.89 21.11 -7.98
C LYS A 11 7.20 21.11 -8.75
N ASN A 12 7.64 19.93 -9.20
CA ASN A 12 8.98 19.73 -9.75
C ASN A 12 8.99 19.38 -11.25
N GLY A 13 7.83 19.33 -11.91
CA GLY A 13 7.73 18.89 -13.31
C GLY A 13 8.04 17.41 -13.47
N ILE A 14 8.66 17.01 -14.58
CA ILE A 14 8.96 15.62 -14.90
C ILE A 14 9.94 15.05 -13.85
N ILE A 15 9.47 14.07 -13.07
CA ILE A 15 10.26 13.38 -12.04
C ILE A 15 11.12 12.27 -12.67
N GLY A 16 10.61 11.64 -13.74
CA GLY A 16 11.36 10.68 -14.54
C GLY A 16 10.60 9.40 -14.86
N LYS A 17 11.38 8.34 -15.08
CA LYS A 17 10.89 6.99 -15.41
C LYS A 17 11.18 6.03 -14.25
N PHE A 18 10.24 5.15 -13.98
CA PHE A 18 10.33 4.22 -12.86
C PHE A 18 10.09 2.76 -13.30
N GLN A 19 10.85 2.33 -14.32
CA GLN A 19 10.71 1.00 -14.92
C GLN A 19 11.51 -0.10 -14.19
N SER A 20 12.48 0.27 -13.35
CA SER A 20 13.20 -0.69 -12.48
C SER A 20 12.60 -0.73 -11.08
N ARG A 21 12.87 -1.82 -10.36
CA ARG A 21 12.42 -2.00 -8.97
C ARG A 21 12.96 -0.89 -8.06
N GLU A 22 14.22 -0.54 -8.22
CA GLU A 22 14.93 0.47 -7.44
C GLU A 22 14.32 1.85 -7.70
N LYS A 23 14.11 2.19 -8.98
CA LYS A 23 13.47 3.44 -9.37
C LYS A 23 12.05 3.53 -8.85
N TYR A 24 11.26 2.47 -8.95
CA TYR A 24 9.93 2.46 -8.36
C TYR A 24 9.95 2.69 -6.83
N LEU A 25 10.91 2.10 -6.10
CA LEU A 25 11.06 2.40 -4.66
C LEU A 25 11.51 3.83 -4.38
N GLU A 26 12.35 4.43 -5.23
CA GLU A 26 12.68 5.87 -5.14
C GLU A 26 11.43 6.74 -5.29
N LEU A 27 10.54 6.41 -6.24
CA LEU A 27 9.26 7.10 -6.41
C LEU A 27 8.38 6.98 -5.15
N LEU A 28 8.26 5.78 -4.58
CA LEU A 28 7.47 5.59 -3.36
C LEU A 28 8.03 6.43 -2.21
N ARG A 29 9.35 6.46 -2.01
CA ARG A 29 10.00 7.28 -0.97
C ARG A 29 9.83 8.80 -1.18
N ALA A 30 9.72 9.23 -2.43
CA ALA A 30 9.42 10.63 -2.76
C ALA A 30 7.92 10.97 -2.57
N SER A 31 7.06 9.96 -2.44
CA SER A 31 5.61 10.13 -2.32
C SER A 31 5.21 10.27 -0.85
N ARG A 32 4.59 11.40 -0.51
CA ARG A 32 4.12 11.66 0.87
C ARG A 32 2.88 10.85 1.24
N ILE A 33 1.95 10.72 0.29
CA ILE A 33 0.67 10.03 0.44
C ILE A 33 0.50 9.13 -0.77
N SER A 34 -0.06 7.94 -0.57
CA SER A 34 -0.28 6.98 -1.64
C SER A 34 -1.64 6.31 -1.49
N PHE A 35 -2.28 6.06 -2.64
CA PHE A 35 -3.54 5.32 -2.69
C PHE A 35 -3.27 3.81 -2.85
N TYR A 36 -4.01 3.01 -2.09
CA TYR A 36 -3.93 1.55 -2.14
C TYR A 36 -5.31 0.93 -2.33
N SER A 37 -5.47 0.13 -3.37
CA SER A 37 -6.66 -0.69 -3.56
C SER A 37 -6.31 -2.16 -3.75
N THR A 38 -7.12 -3.03 -3.17
CA THR A 38 -7.00 -4.47 -3.42
C THR A 38 -7.50 -4.78 -4.83
N PRO A 39 -6.84 -5.66 -5.60
CA PRO A 39 -7.35 -6.12 -6.88
C PRO A 39 -8.80 -6.62 -6.75
N GLY A 40 -9.63 -6.34 -7.75
CA GLY A 40 -11.01 -6.79 -7.79
C GLY A 40 -12.04 -5.82 -7.21
N ILE A 41 -11.66 -4.91 -6.31
CA ILE A 41 -12.62 -4.06 -5.55
C ILE A 41 -13.44 -3.10 -6.42
N ASP A 42 -12.97 -2.79 -7.63
CA ASP A 42 -13.62 -1.88 -8.58
C ASP A 42 -14.07 -2.61 -9.86
N GLY A 43 -14.66 -3.80 -9.73
CA GLY A 43 -15.23 -4.55 -10.86
C GLY A 43 -14.23 -5.45 -11.60
N GLY A 44 -13.16 -5.86 -10.91
CA GLY A 44 -12.12 -6.75 -11.45
C GLY A 44 -12.16 -8.18 -10.90
N GLU A 45 -13.21 -8.53 -10.16
CA GLU A 45 -13.34 -9.78 -9.36
C GLU A 45 -13.12 -11.05 -10.21
N VAL A 46 -13.56 -11.03 -11.47
CA VAL A 46 -13.36 -12.15 -12.41
C VAL A 46 -11.88 -12.46 -12.61
N ARG A 47 -11.01 -11.43 -12.64
CA ARG A 47 -9.56 -11.60 -12.79
C ARG A 47 -8.89 -12.14 -11.55
N THR A 48 -9.51 -11.98 -10.39
CA THR A 48 -8.98 -12.41 -9.10
C THR A 48 -9.66 -13.68 -8.58
N GLY A 49 -10.60 -14.26 -9.34
CA GLY A 49 -11.39 -15.41 -8.89
C GLY A 49 -12.32 -15.09 -7.72
N GLY A 50 -12.76 -13.84 -7.57
CA GLY A 50 -13.58 -13.36 -6.45
C GLY A 50 -12.79 -12.95 -5.21
N PHE A 51 -11.46 -13.08 -5.21
CA PHE A 51 -10.63 -12.69 -4.08
C PHE A 51 -10.18 -11.23 -4.15
N ASN A 52 -9.92 -10.62 -3.00
CA ASN A 52 -9.36 -9.26 -2.90
C ASN A 52 -8.09 -9.29 -2.05
N PRO A 53 -6.98 -9.77 -2.62
CA PRO A 53 -5.81 -10.05 -1.81
C PRO A 53 -5.02 -8.79 -1.43
N VAL A 54 -4.36 -8.85 -0.27
CA VAL A 54 -3.40 -7.84 0.13
C VAL A 54 -2.11 -8.08 -0.64
N THR A 55 -1.87 -7.23 -1.64
CA THR A 55 -0.68 -7.36 -2.50
C THR A 55 0.60 -6.87 -1.82
N PRO A 56 1.80 -7.33 -2.25
CA PRO A 56 3.09 -6.84 -1.74
C PRO A 56 3.26 -5.32 -1.78
N ARG A 57 2.55 -4.65 -2.70
CA ARG A 57 2.49 -3.18 -2.79
C ARG A 57 2.14 -2.52 -1.45
N TYR A 58 1.24 -3.11 -0.67
CA TYR A 58 0.90 -2.57 0.64
C TYR A 58 2.14 -2.46 1.55
N LEU A 59 2.90 -3.55 1.67
CA LEU A 59 4.11 -3.59 2.48
C LEU A 59 5.21 -2.68 1.93
N GLU A 60 5.31 -2.54 0.61
CA GLU A 60 6.22 -1.60 -0.04
C GLU A 60 5.92 -0.16 0.36
N LEU A 61 4.64 0.22 0.33
CA LEU A 61 4.19 1.56 0.72
C LEU A 61 4.45 1.83 2.21
N LEU A 62 4.25 0.84 3.09
CA LEU A 62 4.63 0.95 4.50
C LEU A 62 6.14 1.15 4.66
N SER A 63 6.94 0.37 3.93
CA SER A 63 8.41 0.44 3.99
C SER A 63 8.96 1.77 3.48
N ALA A 64 8.25 2.41 2.55
CA ALA A 64 8.54 3.73 2.03
C ALA A 64 8.01 4.86 2.92
N GLN A 65 7.34 4.54 4.03
CA GLN A 65 6.75 5.50 4.96
C GLN A 65 5.71 6.41 4.28
N CYS A 66 4.93 5.86 3.34
CA CYS A 66 3.80 6.58 2.79
C CYS A 66 2.66 6.65 3.82
N ARG A 67 1.97 7.79 3.90
CA ARG A 67 0.60 7.83 4.45
C ARG A 67 -0.34 7.16 3.45
N LEU A 68 -1.22 6.28 3.92
CA LEU A 68 -2.06 5.49 3.04
C LEU A 68 -3.52 5.93 3.12
N ILE A 69 -4.16 5.98 1.96
CA ILE A 69 -5.61 6.04 1.79
C ILE A 69 -5.96 4.84 0.91
N GLY A 70 -7.05 4.14 1.17
CA GLY A 70 -7.33 2.96 0.38
C GLY A 70 -8.79 2.67 0.10
N LYS A 71 -8.96 1.58 -0.63
CA LYS A 71 -10.25 0.96 -0.93
C LYS A 71 -10.07 -0.55 -0.98
N TYR A 72 -10.62 -1.22 0.00
CA TYR A 72 -10.46 -2.67 0.20
C TYR A 72 -11.62 -3.20 1.04
N PRO A 73 -11.96 -4.51 0.92
CA PRO A 73 -13.01 -5.12 1.72
C PRO A 73 -12.55 -5.37 3.15
N ASP A 74 -13.50 -5.51 4.07
CA ASP A 74 -13.22 -5.96 5.42
C ASP A 74 -13.22 -7.49 5.47
N ASN A 75 -12.04 -8.11 5.38
CA ASN A 75 -11.87 -9.56 5.36
C ASN A 75 -10.66 -10.02 6.18
N GLU A 76 -10.54 -11.34 6.37
CA GLU A 76 -9.47 -11.98 7.14
C GLU A 76 -8.07 -11.55 6.70
N GLU A 77 -7.83 -11.34 5.40
CA GLU A 77 -6.52 -10.95 4.90
C GLU A 77 -6.21 -9.49 5.24
N THR A 78 -7.19 -8.59 5.08
CA THR A 78 -7.02 -7.18 5.47
C THR A 78 -6.89 -6.99 6.98
N GLU A 79 -7.52 -7.86 7.77
CA GLU A 79 -7.34 -7.93 9.22
C GLU A 79 -5.94 -8.45 9.58
N PHE A 80 -5.50 -9.54 8.92
CA PHE A 80 -4.20 -10.16 9.15
C PHE A 80 -3.03 -9.21 8.89
N TYR A 81 -3.14 -8.37 7.86
CA TYR A 81 -2.16 -7.33 7.54
C TYR A 81 -2.46 -5.98 8.23
N GLU A 82 -3.49 -5.93 9.08
CA GLU A 82 -3.83 -4.79 9.93
C GLU A 82 -4.08 -3.48 9.17
N LEU A 83 -4.64 -3.55 7.95
CA LEU A 83 -4.77 -2.40 7.04
C LEU A 83 -5.45 -1.20 7.69
N LYS A 84 -6.55 -1.43 8.43
CA LYS A 84 -7.33 -0.38 9.10
C LYS A 84 -6.51 0.47 10.08
N LYS A 85 -5.39 -0.04 10.60
CA LYS A 85 -4.54 0.70 11.55
C LYS A 85 -3.77 1.85 10.88
N VAL A 86 -3.52 1.76 9.57
CA VAL A 86 -2.59 2.66 8.85
C VAL A 86 -3.12 3.15 7.50
N CYS A 87 -4.17 2.54 6.98
CA CYS A 87 -4.76 2.80 5.67
C CYS A 87 -6.28 2.89 5.80
N PRO A 88 -6.89 4.03 6.13
CA PRO A 88 -8.34 4.18 6.10
C PRO A 88 -8.91 3.81 4.72
N SER A 89 -9.97 2.99 4.72
CA SER A 89 -10.75 2.65 3.51
C SER A 89 -11.81 3.73 3.30
N VAL A 90 -11.88 4.33 2.11
CA VAL A 90 -12.84 5.40 1.77
C VAL A 90 -13.85 4.92 0.73
N GLY A 91 -15.11 5.31 0.91
CA GLY A 91 -16.23 4.92 0.06
C GLY A 91 -16.71 6.01 -0.90
N SER A 92 -16.33 7.27 -0.68
CA SER A 92 -16.72 8.40 -1.52
C SER A 92 -15.56 9.35 -1.82
N TYR A 93 -15.76 10.25 -2.79
CA TYR A 93 -14.79 11.30 -3.11
C TYR A 93 -14.61 12.27 -1.94
N GLU A 94 -15.71 12.61 -1.25
CA GLU A 94 -15.72 13.53 -0.11
C GLU A 94 -14.90 12.97 1.05
N GLU A 95 -15.05 11.67 1.35
CA GLU A 95 -14.22 11.00 2.37
C GLU A 95 -12.74 10.98 1.97
N PHE A 96 -12.45 10.67 0.69
CA PHE A 96 -11.10 10.73 0.15
C PHE A 96 -10.49 12.13 0.33
N GLU A 97 -11.20 13.17 -0.10
CA GLU A 97 -10.76 14.57 -0.02
C GLU A 97 -10.48 14.99 1.42
N GLN A 98 -11.37 14.65 2.36
CA GLN A 98 -11.18 14.96 3.78
C GLN A 98 -9.92 14.32 4.36
N VAL A 99 -9.69 13.02 4.09
CA VAL A 99 -8.50 12.31 4.57
C VAL A 99 -7.23 12.88 3.93
N MET A 100 -7.29 13.17 2.63
CA MET A 100 -6.20 13.72 1.84
C MET A 100 -5.79 15.11 2.35
N LEU A 101 -6.75 16.02 2.53
CA LEU A 101 -6.50 17.35 3.10
C LEU A 101 -5.95 17.27 4.52
N ARG A 102 -6.49 16.39 5.38
CA ARG A 102 -5.93 16.15 6.72
C ARG A 102 -4.46 15.75 6.63
N TYR A 103 -4.13 14.75 5.81
CA TYR A 103 -2.75 14.33 5.62
C TYR A 103 -1.84 15.38 4.99
N LEU A 104 -2.34 16.37 4.26
CA LEU A 104 -1.54 17.50 3.77
C LEU A 104 -1.21 18.53 4.86
N ASN A 105 -2.08 18.64 5.86
CA ASN A 105 -1.95 19.63 6.94
C ASN A 105 -1.30 19.06 8.20
N ASP A 106 -1.36 17.75 8.43
CA ASP A 106 -0.72 17.11 9.59
C ASP A 106 0.81 17.14 9.47
N ASP A 107 1.46 17.77 10.44
CA ASP A 107 2.92 17.75 10.59
C ASP A 107 3.42 16.39 11.10
N LYS A 108 4.52 15.91 10.50
CA LYS A 108 5.38 14.80 10.98
C LYS A 108 4.61 13.58 11.56
N PRO A 109 4.05 12.69 10.71
CA PRO A 109 3.45 11.45 11.21
C PRO A 109 4.50 10.55 11.87
N SER A 110 4.08 9.81 12.92
CA SER A 110 4.83 8.62 13.33
C SER A 110 4.56 7.47 12.35
N PHE A 111 5.58 6.65 12.13
CA PHE A 111 5.53 5.43 11.34
C PHE A 111 5.84 4.19 12.20
N ASP A 112 5.64 4.28 13.51
CA ASP A 112 5.89 3.16 14.42
C ASP A 112 4.92 2.01 14.15
N THR A 113 3.66 2.31 13.85
CA THR A 113 2.67 1.30 13.46
C THR A 113 3.08 0.61 12.15
N HIS A 114 3.61 1.33 11.16
CA HIS A 114 4.12 0.75 9.92
C HIS A 114 5.23 -0.25 10.22
N ARG A 115 6.18 0.13 11.08
CA ARG A 115 7.29 -0.73 11.50
C ARG A 115 6.79 -1.98 12.22
N ALA A 116 5.88 -1.82 13.19
CA ALA A 116 5.32 -2.92 13.94
C ALA A 116 4.56 -3.94 13.06
N ILE A 117 3.90 -3.46 11.99
CA ILE A 117 3.28 -4.35 11.00
C ILE A 117 4.38 -5.07 10.19
N LEU A 118 5.35 -4.33 9.64
CA LEU A 118 6.44 -4.91 8.82
C LEU A 118 7.24 -5.97 9.59
N ASP A 119 7.50 -5.76 10.88
CA ASP A 119 8.23 -6.70 11.75
C ASP A 119 7.56 -8.08 11.82
N LYS A 120 6.23 -8.15 11.67
CA LYS A 120 5.46 -9.41 11.63
C LYS A 120 5.52 -10.10 10.26
N HIS A 121 5.79 -9.36 9.20
CA HIS A 121 5.63 -9.81 7.81
C HIS A 121 6.94 -9.89 7.03
N TYR A 122 8.11 -9.70 7.66
CA TYR A 122 9.38 -10.06 7.04
C TYR A 122 9.37 -11.51 6.56
N THR A 123 10.04 -11.77 5.43
CA THR A 123 10.15 -13.12 4.85
C THR A 123 10.66 -14.14 5.86
N SER A 124 11.59 -13.75 6.74
CA SER A 124 12.10 -14.60 7.83
C SER A 124 11.00 -15.00 8.84
N CYS A 125 10.14 -14.06 9.25
CA CYS A 125 9.01 -14.32 10.12
C CYS A 125 7.98 -15.23 9.43
N ARG A 126 7.67 -14.95 8.15
CA ARG A 126 6.74 -15.76 7.35
C ARG A 126 7.24 -17.19 7.16
N ALA A 127 8.53 -17.36 6.88
CA ALA A 127 9.14 -18.67 6.72
C ALA A 127 9.07 -19.49 8.02
N THR A 128 9.24 -18.84 9.17
CA THR A 128 9.11 -19.48 10.49
C THR A 128 7.66 -19.91 10.73
N LEU A 129 6.70 -19.02 10.52
CA LEU A 129 5.27 -19.32 10.65
C LEU A 129 4.86 -20.51 9.76
N LEU A 130 5.33 -20.55 8.51
CA LEU A 130 5.03 -21.66 7.60
C LEU A 130 5.56 -22.99 8.15
N LYS A 131 6.80 -23.02 8.66
CA LYS A 131 7.37 -24.22 9.28
C LYS A 131 6.55 -24.69 10.48
N GLU A 132 6.10 -23.78 11.32
CA GLU A 132 5.25 -24.10 12.48
C GLU A 132 3.91 -24.70 12.06
N ILE A 133 3.27 -24.16 11.02
CA ILE A 133 2.01 -24.69 10.48
C ILE A 133 2.22 -26.11 9.94
N LEU A 134 3.30 -26.33 9.18
CA LEU A 134 3.62 -27.64 8.62
C LEU A 134 3.98 -28.69 9.68
N ALA A 135 4.51 -28.28 10.84
CA ALA A 135 4.83 -29.19 11.95
C ALA A 135 3.62 -29.57 12.81
N ARG A 136 2.48 -28.87 12.66
CA ARG A 136 1.23 -29.14 13.39
C ARG A 136 0.27 -30.05 12.60
N ASN A 137 0.54 -30.25 11.32
CA ASN A 137 -0.16 -31.20 10.44
C ASN A 137 0.62 -32.51 10.36
#